data_AF-A0A174VIP4-F1
#
_entry.id   AF-A0A174VIP4-F1
#
_cell.length_a   1.000
_cell.length_b   1.000
_cell.length_c   1.000
_cell.angle_alpha   90.00
_cell.angle_beta   90.00
_cell.angle_gamma   90.00
#
_symmetry.space_group_name_H-M   'P 1'
#
loop_
_entity.id
_entity.type
_entity.pdbx_description
1 polymer ?
#
loop_
_entity_poly.entity_id
_entity_poly.type
_entity_poly.pdbx_seq_one_letter_code
_entity_poly.pdbx_strand_id
1 'polypeptide(L)'
;MTYFQNIQSLADLKKEYRRLAMLHHPDKGGDTALMQQVNTEFGKLFEVWKDKPCVSTAPTGYEHDFQGATAKEYTEYVYNEYRWKGHNYTGQSAPEITELVRAWLKETYPRYTFSVRRDGYNSILIRLMKADFEAFTKESGKIQGDINHYNIQTSDSLTDRAKDVMTNVRDFVMSYNFDESDPMTDYFHTNFYLTLGIGSYRQPYRMELPKITGKDNPEAFRHPEGAAHKAIRQALGKARFGFIESRRHIGEMILGEDFYGSQGEHYFWPKEYSSAKTAQKRIGKLEAAGMRCELTGCNSGYIRLLGYTPEMESSLERERQEYATAYRKWVSEHGISPNTGTVHQNISNPIRQIQL
;
A
#
# COMPACT_ATOMS: atom_id res chain seq x y z
N MET A 1 31.83 23.54 -6.91
CA MET A 1 30.49 22.93 -6.96
C MET A 1 29.54 23.97 -6.40
N THR A 2 28.57 24.39 -7.21
CA THR A 2 27.70 25.53 -6.87
C THR A 2 26.37 25.03 -6.32
N TYR A 3 25.81 23.97 -6.93
CA TYR A 3 24.46 23.48 -6.60
C TYR A 3 24.45 22.21 -5.75
N PHE A 4 25.49 21.36 -5.86
CA PHE A 4 25.56 20.11 -5.11
C PHE A 4 26.53 20.26 -3.94
N GLN A 5 25.98 20.24 -2.73
CA GLN A 5 26.75 20.39 -1.49
C GLN A 5 26.62 19.12 -0.64
N ASN A 6 27.71 18.72 0.01
CA ASN A 6 27.73 17.61 0.97
C ASN A 6 27.21 16.26 0.42
N ILE A 7 27.46 15.95 -0.86
CA ILE A 7 27.10 14.67 -1.48
C ILE A 7 28.02 13.56 -0.95
N GLN A 8 27.44 12.56 -0.27
CA GLN A 8 28.18 11.45 0.33
C GLN A 8 27.93 10.11 -0.38
N SER A 9 26.94 10.06 -1.28
CA SER A 9 26.58 8.86 -2.03
C SER A 9 25.91 9.20 -3.36
N LEU A 10 25.78 8.19 -4.23
CA LEU A 10 24.97 8.32 -5.45
C LEU A 10 23.50 8.59 -5.13
N ALA A 11 22.98 8.03 -4.04
CA ALA A 11 21.60 8.25 -3.59
C ALA A 11 21.39 9.72 -3.17
N ASP A 12 22.33 10.32 -2.44
CA ASP A 12 22.27 11.74 -2.06
C ASP A 12 22.35 12.64 -3.30
N LEU A 13 23.20 12.29 -4.26
CA LEU A 13 23.31 13.02 -5.52
C LEU A 13 21.97 13.02 -6.28
N LYS A 14 21.35 11.83 -6.41
CA LYS A 14 20.05 11.66 -7.07
C LYS A 14 18.94 12.41 -6.34
N LYS A 15 18.89 12.31 -5.01
CA LYS A 15 17.95 13.05 -4.17
C LYS A 15 18.05 14.56 -4.40
N GLU A 16 19.26 15.11 -4.30
CA GLU A 16 19.47 16.55 -4.45
C GLU A 16 19.19 17.02 -5.88
N TYR A 17 19.55 16.21 -6.87
CA TYR A 17 19.21 16.49 -8.27
C TYR A 17 17.69 16.57 -8.46
N ARG A 18 16.92 15.62 -7.89
CA ARG A 18 15.46 15.64 -7.99
C ARG A 18 14.83 16.84 -7.30
N ARG A 19 15.38 17.25 -6.14
CA ARG A 19 14.97 18.49 -5.44
C ARG A 19 15.20 19.72 -6.32
N LEU A 20 16.38 19.84 -6.93
CA LEU A 20 16.72 20.94 -7.84
C LEU A 20 15.89 20.90 -9.12
N ALA A 21 15.68 19.71 -9.70
CA ALA A 21 14.85 19.52 -10.88
C ALA A 21 13.41 19.95 -10.60
N MET A 22 12.83 19.58 -9.46
CA MET A 22 11.47 19.98 -9.11
C MET A 22 11.35 21.50 -8.92
N LEU A 23 12.39 22.17 -8.41
CA LEU A 23 12.41 23.62 -8.17
C LEU A 23 12.65 24.44 -9.44
N HIS A 24 13.50 23.94 -10.35
CA HIS A 24 14.01 24.68 -11.50
C HIS A 24 13.55 24.10 -12.84
N HIS A 25 12.62 23.14 -12.85
CA HIS A 25 12.09 22.58 -14.08
C HIS A 25 11.54 23.71 -14.98
N PRO A 26 11.95 23.82 -16.26
CA PRO A 26 11.48 24.87 -17.17
C PRO A 26 9.96 24.88 -17.29
N ASP A 27 9.35 23.69 -17.46
CA ASP A 27 7.89 23.60 -17.54
C ASP A 27 7.20 23.99 -16.22
N LYS A 28 7.86 24.02 -15.06
CA LYS A 28 7.27 24.51 -13.80
C LYS A 28 7.55 25.99 -13.54
N GLY A 29 7.96 26.74 -14.56
CA GLY A 29 8.33 28.16 -14.45
C GLY A 29 9.75 28.39 -13.92
N GLY A 30 10.60 27.36 -13.94
CA GLY A 30 12.01 27.45 -13.56
C GLY A 30 12.91 27.99 -14.68
N ASP A 31 14.13 28.38 -14.33
CA ASP A 31 15.12 28.90 -15.27
C ASP A 31 15.85 27.77 -16.03
N THR A 32 15.68 27.74 -17.35
CA THR A 32 16.34 26.80 -18.27
C THR A 32 17.86 26.87 -18.17
N ALA A 33 18.46 28.05 -18.05
CA ALA A 33 19.91 28.20 -17.99
C ALA A 33 20.46 27.62 -16.68
N LEU A 34 19.77 27.89 -15.58
CA LEU A 34 20.07 27.31 -14.27
C LEU A 34 19.97 25.78 -14.30
N MET A 35 18.91 25.23 -14.87
CA MET A 35 18.71 23.78 -14.94
C MET A 35 19.76 23.09 -15.83
N GLN A 36 20.21 23.73 -16.92
CA GLN A 36 21.34 23.24 -17.72
C GLN A 36 22.66 23.18 -16.92
N GLN A 37 22.91 24.16 -16.05
CA GLN A 37 24.06 24.14 -15.15
C GLN A 37 23.96 22.99 -14.14
N VAL A 38 22.77 22.78 -13.56
CA VAL A 38 22.50 21.66 -12.65
C VAL A 38 22.75 20.32 -13.33
N ASN A 39 22.24 20.11 -14.55
CA ASN A 39 22.49 18.88 -15.33
C ASN A 39 23.98 18.65 -15.61
N THR A 40 24.70 19.73 -15.93
CA THR A 40 26.14 19.67 -16.20
C THR A 40 26.93 19.25 -14.96
N GLU A 41 26.61 19.83 -13.80
CA GLU A 41 27.27 19.49 -12.53
C GLU A 41 26.88 18.07 -12.06
N PHE A 42 25.61 17.70 -12.22
CA PHE A 42 25.11 16.35 -11.93
C PHE A 42 25.85 15.29 -12.74
N GLY A 43 26.00 15.48 -14.06
CA GLY A 43 26.70 14.51 -14.92
C GLY A 43 28.14 14.25 -14.48
N LYS A 44 28.87 15.31 -14.12
CA LYS A 44 30.24 15.18 -13.59
C LYS A 44 30.29 14.39 -12.29
N LEU A 45 29.38 14.68 -11.37
CA LEU A 45 29.29 13.99 -10.08
C LEU A 45 28.83 12.54 -10.24
N PHE A 46 27.93 12.27 -11.16
CA PHE A 46 27.39 10.94 -11.41
C PHE A 46 28.51 9.98 -11.82
N GLU A 47 29.40 10.39 -12.72
CA GLU A 47 30.57 9.60 -13.11
C GLU A 47 31.52 9.29 -11.94
N VAL A 48 31.61 10.19 -10.96
CA VAL A 48 32.43 10.00 -9.74
C VAL A 48 31.78 9.00 -8.77
N TRP A 49 30.44 8.97 -8.70
CA TRP A 49 29.70 8.20 -7.70
C TRP A 49 29.12 6.88 -8.22
N LYS A 50 28.96 6.70 -9.54
CA LYS A 50 28.26 5.54 -10.12
C LYS A 50 28.88 4.17 -9.79
N ASP A 51 30.20 4.11 -9.64
CA ASP A 51 30.92 2.86 -9.36
C ASP A 51 31.29 2.72 -7.87
N LYS A 52 30.95 3.71 -7.04
CA LYS A 52 31.25 3.68 -5.60
C LYS A 52 30.20 2.85 -4.87
N PRO A 53 30.60 1.94 -3.97
CA PRO A 53 29.65 1.17 -3.18
C PRO A 53 28.84 2.09 -2.27
N CYS A 54 27.52 1.88 -2.23
CA CYS A 54 26.63 2.60 -1.33
C CYS A 54 26.87 2.13 0.11
N VAL A 55 27.17 3.07 1.03
CA VAL A 55 27.40 2.78 2.46
C VAL A 55 26.12 2.97 3.29
N SER A 56 25.02 3.42 2.68
CA SER A 56 23.76 3.66 3.40
C SER A 56 23.13 2.36 3.90
N THR A 57 22.75 2.36 5.19
CA THR A 57 22.11 1.24 5.88
C THR A 57 20.58 1.26 5.80
N ALA A 58 19.97 2.34 5.30
CA ALA A 58 18.52 2.48 5.16
C ALA A 58 18.11 2.77 3.70
N PRO A 59 17.11 2.08 3.15
CA PRO A 59 16.66 2.27 1.77
C PRO A 59 15.88 3.59 1.65
N THR A 60 16.53 4.63 1.13
CA THR A 60 15.90 5.94 0.91
C THR A 60 14.97 5.96 -0.31
N GLY A 61 15.11 4.96 -1.19
CA GLY A 61 14.37 4.84 -2.45
C GLY A 61 15.13 5.39 -3.66
N TYR A 62 16.16 6.21 -3.43
CA TYR A 62 16.98 6.79 -4.50
C TYR A 62 18.06 5.82 -5.01
N GLU A 63 18.40 4.81 -4.23
CA GLU A 63 19.42 3.80 -4.57
C GLU A 63 19.01 2.99 -5.81
N HIS A 64 17.74 2.58 -5.86
CA HIS A 64 17.16 1.78 -6.94
C HIS A 64 16.46 2.62 -8.03
N ASP A 65 16.52 3.95 -7.91
CA ASP A 65 15.93 4.87 -8.88
C ASP A 65 16.67 4.78 -10.22
N PHE A 66 15.95 4.38 -11.27
CA PHE A 66 16.47 4.11 -12.62
C PHE A 66 17.83 3.36 -12.63
N GLN A 67 17.91 2.23 -11.92
CA GLN A 67 19.14 1.42 -11.82
C GLN A 67 19.68 1.06 -13.22
N GLY A 68 20.98 1.29 -13.43
CA GLY A 68 21.66 1.02 -14.70
C GLY A 68 21.63 2.17 -15.72
N ALA A 69 20.89 3.25 -15.44
CA ALA A 69 20.86 4.43 -16.30
C ALA A 69 22.19 5.20 -16.26
N THR A 70 22.58 5.76 -17.40
CA THR A 70 23.59 6.82 -17.48
C THR A 70 23.08 8.12 -16.85
N ALA A 71 23.98 9.06 -16.56
CA ALA A 71 23.58 10.37 -16.04
C ALA A 71 22.55 11.06 -16.94
N LYS A 72 22.74 11.00 -18.26
CA LYS A 72 21.85 11.60 -19.26
C LYS A 72 20.47 10.95 -19.23
N GLU A 73 20.40 9.63 -19.31
CA GLU A 73 19.13 8.89 -19.22
C GLU A 73 18.42 9.18 -17.90
N TYR A 74 19.16 9.21 -16.78
CA TYR A 74 18.60 9.55 -15.47
C TYR A 74 17.96 10.95 -15.48
N THR A 75 18.67 11.95 -16.00
CA THR A 75 18.10 13.31 -16.13
C THR A 75 16.85 13.29 -17.00
N GLU A 76 16.85 12.64 -18.15
CA GLU A 76 15.70 12.53 -19.05
C GLU A 76 14.50 11.86 -18.37
N TYR A 77 14.72 10.78 -17.62
CA TYR A 77 13.66 10.11 -16.88
C TYR A 77 13.04 11.01 -15.81
N VAL A 78 13.85 11.70 -15.02
CA VAL A 78 13.36 12.64 -13.98
C VAL A 78 12.59 13.81 -14.61
N TYR A 79 13.07 14.34 -15.73
CA TYR A 79 12.34 15.38 -16.47
C TYR A 79 11.00 14.89 -16.98
N ASN A 80 10.96 13.71 -17.60
CA ASN A 80 9.71 13.13 -18.09
C ASN A 80 8.72 12.86 -16.96
N GLU A 81 9.21 12.44 -15.79
CA GLU A 81 8.41 12.22 -14.60
C GLU A 81 7.81 13.52 -14.03
N TYR A 82 8.57 14.62 -14.02
CA TYR A 82 8.14 15.93 -13.49
C TYR A 82 7.55 16.87 -14.53
N ARG A 83 7.42 16.41 -15.79
CA ARG A 83 6.93 17.21 -16.90
C ARG A 83 5.61 17.88 -16.53
N TRP A 84 5.64 19.20 -16.37
CA TRP A 84 4.43 19.95 -16.05
C TRP A 84 3.53 20.00 -17.27
N LYS A 85 2.27 19.68 -17.05
CA LYS A 85 1.24 19.69 -18.07
C LYS A 85 0.19 20.74 -17.75
N GLY A 86 0.60 22.00 -17.54
CA GLY A 86 -0.29 23.16 -17.46
C GLY A 86 -1.60 22.95 -16.69
N HIS A 87 -2.65 23.58 -17.20
CA HIS A 87 -4.04 23.22 -16.90
C HIS A 87 -4.49 22.17 -17.93
N ASN A 88 -4.73 20.94 -17.49
CA ASN A 88 -5.21 19.84 -18.35
C ASN A 88 -6.73 19.72 -18.37
N TYR A 89 -7.41 20.47 -17.51
CA TYR A 89 -8.86 20.47 -17.48
C TYR A 89 -9.42 21.14 -18.74
N THR A 90 -10.21 20.38 -19.49
CA THR A 90 -10.91 20.81 -20.70
C THR A 90 -12.40 20.42 -20.64
N GLY A 91 -12.95 20.27 -19.42
CA GLY A 91 -14.33 19.84 -19.19
C GLY A 91 -14.52 18.38 -18.78
N GLN A 92 -13.46 17.65 -18.42
CA GLN A 92 -13.57 16.24 -18.03
C GLN A 92 -14.28 16.06 -16.68
N SER A 93 -15.13 15.04 -16.59
CA SER A 93 -15.79 14.64 -15.35
C SER A 93 -14.82 13.97 -14.35
N ALA A 94 -15.15 13.99 -13.06
CA ALA A 94 -14.34 13.33 -12.03
C ALA A 94 -14.07 11.82 -12.29
N PRO A 95 -15.02 11.02 -12.84
CA PRO A 95 -14.73 9.66 -13.29
C PRO A 95 -13.69 9.57 -14.41
N GLU A 96 -13.75 10.44 -15.43
CA GLU A 96 -12.77 10.46 -16.52
C GLU A 96 -11.38 10.83 -16.00
N ILE A 97 -11.31 11.83 -15.13
CA ILE A 97 -10.07 12.24 -14.46
C ILE A 97 -9.48 11.09 -13.63
N THR A 98 -10.33 10.31 -12.95
CA THR A 98 -9.88 9.14 -12.18
C THR A 98 -9.17 8.12 -13.07
N GLU A 99 -9.67 7.85 -14.28
CA GLU A 99 -9.02 6.92 -15.21
C GLU A 99 -7.72 7.50 -15.80
N LEU A 100 -7.70 8.79 -16.13
CA LEU A 100 -6.48 9.49 -16.56
C LEU A 100 -5.38 9.40 -15.51
N VAL A 101 -5.73 9.62 -14.24
CA VAL A 101 -4.81 9.50 -13.10
C VAL A 101 -4.30 8.08 -12.94
N ARG A 102 -5.15 7.06 -13.08
CA ARG A 102 -4.71 5.65 -13.02
C ARG A 102 -3.74 5.29 -14.13
N ALA A 103 -4.01 5.74 -15.35
CA ALA A 103 -3.15 5.49 -16.50
C ALA A 103 -1.78 6.13 -16.30
N TRP A 104 -1.75 7.41 -15.91
CA TRP A 104 -0.52 8.14 -15.62
C TRP A 104 0.29 7.50 -14.48
N LEU A 105 -0.34 7.17 -13.35
CA LEU A 105 0.35 6.51 -12.23
C LEU A 105 0.99 5.17 -12.64
N LYS A 106 0.34 4.40 -13.52
CA LYS A 106 0.86 3.12 -14.01
C LYS A 106 2.06 3.30 -14.95
N GLU A 107 2.05 4.35 -15.77
CA GLU A 107 3.15 4.70 -16.66
C GLU A 107 4.35 5.27 -15.89
N THR A 108 4.09 6.23 -14.99
CA THR A 108 5.12 6.94 -14.24
C THR A 108 5.71 6.10 -13.10
N TYR A 109 4.88 5.32 -12.41
CA TYR A 109 5.27 4.52 -11.24
C TYR A 109 4.88 3.04 -11.39
N PRO A 110 5.42 2.32 -12.39
CA PRO A 110 5.03 0.94 -12.66
C PRO A 110 5.37 -0.04 -11.52
N ARG A 111 6.32 0.33 -10.66
CA ARG A 111 6.72 -0.46 -9.48
C ARG A 111 5.87 -0.17 -8.24
N TYR A 112 5.07 0.88 -8.25
CA TYR A 112 4.30 1.32 -7.07
C TYR A 112 2.86 0.87 -7.21
N THR A 113 2.21 0.61 -6.07
CA THR A 113 0.78 0.30 -6.04
C THR A 113 0.04 1.48 -5.45
N PHE A 114 -0.85 2.07 -6.24
CA PHE A 114 -1.77 3.12 -5.81
C PHE A 114 -3.20 2.60 -5.76
N SER A 115 -3.98 3.07 -4.78
CA SER A 115 -5.44 2.96 -4.78
C SER A 115 -6.02 4.31 -5.19
N VAL A 116 -6.67 4.37 -6.36
CA VAL A 116 -7.34 5.56 -6.87
C VAL A 116 -8.85 5.30 -6.93
N ARG A 117 -9.64 6.07 -6.17
CA ARG A 117 -11.09 5.88 -6.11
C ARG A 117 -11.79 7.23 -6.07
N ARG A 118 -12.97 7.27 -6.67
CA ARG A 118 -13.95 8.32 -6.41
C ARG A 118 -14.68 8.00 -5.12
N ASP A 119 -14.80 8.98 -4.25
CA ASP A 119 -15.67 8.95 -3.08
C ASP A 119 -16.81 9.98 -3.25
N GLY A 120 -17.75 10.03 -2.32
CA GLY A 120 -18.88 10.97 -2.36
C GLY A 120 -18.47 12.45 -2.62
N TYR A 121 -19.45 13.30 -2.92
CA TYR A 121 -19.25 14.76 -3.10
C TYR A 121 -18.13 15.15 -4.09
N ASN A 122 -18.00 14.43 -5.21
CA ASN A 122 -16.93 14.65 -6.20
C ASN A 122 -15.52 14.60 -5.58
N SER A 123 -15.25 13.67 -4.66
CA SER A 123 -13.90 13.52 -4.10
C SER A 123 -13.08 12.47 -4.87
N ILE A 124 -11.81 12.76 -5.13
CA ILE A 124 -10.83 11.80 -5.66
C ILE A 124 -9.85 11.45 -4.52
N LEU A 125 -9.88 10.19 -4.10
CA LEU A 125 -9.00 9.61 -3.09
C LEU A 125 -7.86 8.85 -3.77
N ILE A 126 -6.62 9.24 -3.47
CA ILE A 126 -5.41 8.59 -3.96
C ILE A 126 -4.55 8.17 -2.77
N ARG A 127 -4.27 6.87 -2.68
CA ARG A 127 -3.45 6.31 -1.60
C ARG A 127 -2.29 5.51 -2.14
N LEU A 128 -1.08 5.82 -1.69
CA LEU A 128 0.10 5.00 -1.95
C LEU A 128 0.07 3.76 -1.04
N MET A 129 -0.01 2.56 -1.62
CA MET A 129 -0.15 1.31 -0.87
C MET A 129 1.17 0.56 -0.76
N LYS A 130 1.99 0.59 -1.82
CA LYS A 130 3.28 -0.09 -1.87
C LYS A 130 4.27 0.69 -2.72
N ALA A 131 5.52 0.76 -2.27
CA ALA A 131 6.65 1.28 -3.06
C ALA A 131 7.98 0.70 -2.57
N ASP A 132 9.08 1.08 -3.23
CA ASP A 132 10.46 0.63 -2.96
C ASP A 132 11.22 1.52 -1.97
N PHE A 133 10.51 2.24 -1.09
CA PHE A 133 11.10 3.17 -0.12
C PHE A 133 10.33 3.21 1.19
N GLU A 134 10.95 3.66 2.28
CA GLU A 134 10.22 3.94 3.52
C GLU A 134 9.39 5.22 3.34
N ALA A 135 8.07 5.14 3.49
CA ALA A 135 7.19 6.29 3.28
C ALA A 135 7.13 7.27 4.47
N PHE A 136 7.27 6.73 5.68
CA PHE A 136 7.20 7.47 6.94
C PHE A 136 8.55 7.48 7.63
N THR A 137 8.85 8.54 8.38
CA THR A 137 10.06 8.64 9.20
C THR A 137 9.98 7.67 10.38
N LYS A 138 11.13 7.16 10.84
CA LYS A 138 11.18 6.20 11.97
C LYS A 138 10.61 6.82 13.25
N GLU A 139 10.88 8.11 13.45
CA GLU A 139 10.41 8.91 14.58
C GLU A 139 8.89 9.04 14.59
N SER A 140 8.26 9.06 13.41
CA SER A 140 6.80 9.16 13.33
C SER A 140 6.07 7.89 13.75
N GLY A 141 6.72 6.72 13.64
CA GLY A 141 6.14 5.39 13.86
C GLY A 141 4.96 5.02 12.95
N LYS A 142 4.65 5.87 11.95
CA LYS A 142 3.43 5.72 11.15
C LYS A 142 3.54 4.57 10.15
N ILE A 143 2.43 3.85 9.98
CA ILE A 143 2.26 2.84 8.92
C ILE A 143 1.13 3.18 7.94
N GLN A 144 0.29 4.15 8.29
CA GLN A 144 -0.73 4.71 7.41
C GLN A 144 -1.15 6.11 7.88
N GLY A 145 -1.71 6.90 6.96
CA GLY A 145 -2.31 8.19 7.29
C GLY A 145 -2.66 9.02 6.05
N ASP A 146 -3.57 9.97 6.23
CA ASP A 146 -3.87 10.97 5.22
C ASP A 146 -2.78 12.06 5.20
N ILE A 147 -2.58 12.66 4.03
CA ILE A 147 -1.60 13.71 3.79
C ILE A 147 -2.35 15.00 3.51
N ASN A 148 -1.98 16.07 4.21
CA ASN A 148 -2.40 17.41 3.85
C ASN A 148 -1.70 17.83 2.55
N HIS A 149 -2.44 17.81 1.43
CA HIS A 149 -1.89 18.09 0.10
C HIS A 149 -1.47 19.56 -0.10
N TYR A 150 -1.83 20.46 0.82
CA TYR A 150 -1.33 21.84 0.83
C TYR A 150 0.08 21.94 1.44
N ASN A 151 0.44 21.02 2.34
CA ASN A 151 1.63 21.12 3.20
C ASN A 151 2.47 19.82 3.17
N ILE A 152 2.62 19.21 1.99
CA ILE A 152 3.35 17.94 1.85
C ILE A 152 4.82 18.10 2.29
N GLN A 153 5.47 19.16 1.83
CA GLN A 153 6.91 19.37 2.01
C GLN A 153 7.31 19.64 3.48
N THR A 154 6.41 20.25 4.25
CA THR A 154 6.61 20.56 5.68
C THR A 154 6.21 19.43 6.62
N SER A 155 5.77 18.27 6.09
CA SER A 155 5.41 17.14 6.95
C SER A 155 6.65 16.50 7.58
N ASP A 156 6.72 16.50 8.91
CA ASP A 156 7.82 15.83 9.65
C ASP A 156 7.65 14.29 9.69
N SER A 157 6.46 13.80 9.36
CA SER A 157 6.19 12.36 9.36
C SER A 157 6.56 11.64 8.06
N LEU A 158 6.81 12.38 6.97
CA LEU A 158 7.10 11.81 5.65
C LEU A 158 8.59 11.84 5.35
N THR A 159 9.09 10.79 4.69
CA THR A 159 10.44 10.80 4.13
C THR A 159 10.51 11.71 2.90
N ASP A 160 11.72 12.13 2.52
CA ASP A 160 11.92 13.00 1.35
C ASP A 160 11.39 12.36 0.06
N ARG A 161 11.56 11.04 -0.08
CA ARG A 161 11.04 10.29 -1.23
C ARG A 161 9.51 10.26 -1.26
N ALA A 162 8.86 10.11 -0.10
CA ALA A 162 7.41 10.20 0.00
C ALA A 162 6.91 11.59 -0.37
N LYS A 163 7.58 12.66 0.11
CA LYS A 163 7.23 14.04 -0.23
C LYS A 163 7.34 14.30 -1.72
N ASP A 164 8.45 13.89 -2.32
CA ASP A 164 8.71 13.96 -3.76
C ASP A 164 7.57 13.32 -4.58
N VAL A 165 7.32 12.03 -4.35
CA VAL A 165 6.28 11.28 -5.09
C VAL A 165 4.89 11.89 -4.87
N MET A 166 4.51 12.17 -3.62
CA MET A 166 3.17 12.67 -3.33
C MET A 166 2.94 14.10 -3.82
N THR A 167 4.00 14.94 -3.90
CA THR A 167 3.92 16.25 -4.55
C THR A 167 3.73 16.11 -6.05
N ASN A 168 4.44 15.20 -6.72
CA ASN A 168 4.23 15.00 -8.16
C ASN A 168 2.81 14.50 -8.46
N VAL A 169 2.30 13.55 -7.66
CA VAL A 169 0.92 13.06 -7.76
C VAL A 169 -0.09 14.19 -7.54
N ARG A 170 0.10 15.01 -6.50
CA ARG A 170 -0.74 16.20 -6.25
C ARG A 170 -0.76 17.11 -7.47
N ASP A 171 0.40 17.51 -7.97
CA ASP A 171 0.52 18.48 -9.07
C ASP A 171 -0.15 17.95 -10.33
N PHE A 172 0.07 16.68 -10.68
CA PHE A 172 -0.57 16.07 -11.83
C PHE A 172 -2.09 16.03 -11.69
N VAL A 173 -2.61 15.58 -10.55
CA VAL A 173 -4.06 15.43 -10.34
C VAL A 173 -4.73 16.81 -10.33
N MET A 174 -4.16 17.77 -9.60
CA MET A 174 -4.69 19.13 -9.50
C MET A 174 -4.65 19.89 -10.84
N SER A 175 -3.83 19.49 -11.82
CA SER A 175 -3.88 20.05 -13.17
C SER A 175 -5.23 19.83 -13.88
N TYR A 176 -6.02 18.85 -13.45
CA TYR A 176 -7.38 18.58 -13.93
C TYR A 176 -8.48 19.22 -13.08
N ASN A 177 -8.12 19.96 -12.02
CA ASN A 177 -9.08 20.64 -11.17
C ASN A 177 -9.27 22.08 -11.65
N PHE A 178 -10.52 22.54 -11.69
CA PHE A 178 -10.82 23.96 -11.65
C PHE A 178 -11.18 24.36 -10.22
N ASP A 179 -10.91 25.61 -9.86
CA ASP A 179 -11.28 26.17 -8.57
C ASP A 179 -11.76 27.62 -8.80
N GLU A 180 -13.07 27.79 -8.82
CA GLU A 180 -13.77 29.08 -8.91
C GLU A 180 -14.40 29.43 -7.55
N SER A 181 -13.81 28.92 -6.46
CA SER A 181 -14.30 29.20 -5.12
C SER A 181 -14.10 30.67 -4.75
N ASP A 182 -15.07 31.22 -4.04
CA ASP A 182 -14.98 32.51 -3.38
C ASP A 182 -15.07 32.30 -1.86
N PRO A 183 -13.91 32.27 -1.18
CA PRO A 183 -13.85 32.09 0.27
C PRO A 183 -14.53 33.21 1.06
N MET A 184 -14.73 34.40 0.46
CA MET A 184 -15.40 35.51 1.14
C MET A 184 -16.92 35.33 1.20
N THR A 185 -17.50 34.52 0.30
CA THR A 185 -18.95 34.29 0.21
C THR A 185 -19.38 32.87 0.58
N ASP A 186 -18.48 32.05 1.14
CA ASP A 186 -18.72 30.64 1.48
C ASP A 186 -19.17 29.81 0.25
N TYR A 187 -18.75 30.22 -0.95
CA TYR A 187 -19.07 29.56 -2.19
C TYR A 187 -17.87 28.73 -2.67
N PHE A 188 -17.99 27.40 -2.61
CA PHE A 188 -16.94 26.49 -3.06
C PHE A 188 -17.35 25.81 -4.37
N HIS A 189 -16.64 26.13 -5.45
CA HIS A 189 -16.88 25.56 -6.77
C HIS A 189 -15.60 24.98 -7.35
N THR A 190 -15.42 23.68 -7.09
CA THR A 190 -14.30 22.90 -7.62
C THR A 190 -14.82 21.71 -8.42
N ASN A 191 -14.03 21.23 -9.39
CA ASN A 191 -14.38 19.99 -10.10
C ASN A 191 -14.44 18.80 -9.14
N PHE A 192 -13.40 18.70 -8.30
CA PHE A 192 -13.30 17.66 -7.30
C PHE A 192 -12.48 18.07 -6.07
N TYR A 193 -12.73 17.40 -4.95
CA TYR A 193 -11.89 17.47 -3.76
C TYR A 193 -10.81 16.39 -3.81
N LEU A 194 -9.55 16.77 -3.58
CA LEU A 194 -8.44 15.82 -3.54
C LEU A 194 -8.20 15.36 -2.10
N THR A 195 -8.07 14.05 -1.91
CA THR A 195 -7.53 13.47 -0.68
C THR A 195 -6.36 12.57 -1.02
N LEU A 196 -5.20 12.88 -0.45
CA LEU A 196 -3.99 12.08 -0.55
C LEU A 196 -3.76 11.30 0.73
N GLY A 197 -3.19 10.11 0.62
CA GLY A 197 -2.77 9.33 1.79
C GLY A 197 -1.75 8.27 1.46
N ILE A 198 -1.21 7.66 2.50
CA ILE A 198 -0.29 6.53 2.42
C ILE A 198 -0.87 5.42 3.29
N GLY A 199 -1.04 4.24 2.70
CA GLY A 199 -1.76 3.14 3.33
C GLY A 199 -3.23 3.49 3.60
N SER A 200 -3.87 2.63 4.37
CA SER A 200 -5.23 2.82 4.85
C SER A 200 -5.42 2.11 6.16
N TYR A 201 -6.44 2.53 6.91
CA TYR A 201 -6.86 1.82 8.10
C TYR A 201 -7.25 0.35 7.88
N ARG A 202 -7.50 -0.12 6.63
CA ARG A 202 -7.76 -1.55 6.35
C ARG A 202 -6.53 -2.30 5.84
N GLN A 203 -5.61 -1.57 5.25
CA GLN A 203 -4.46 -2.08 4.52
C GLN A 203 -3.34 -1.05 4.69
N PRO A 204 -2.44 -1.23 5.66
CA PRO A 204 -1.36 -0.28 5.88
C PRO A 204 -0.38 -0.30 4.70
N TYR A 205 0.47 0.72 4.66
CA TYR A 205 1.51 0.81 3.66
C TYR A 205 2.53 -0.32 3.83
N ARG A 206 3.06 -0.84 2.72
CA ARG A 206 4.11 -1.86 2.73
C ARG A 206 5.24 -1.47 1.79
N MET A 207 6.46 -1.42 2.33
CA MET A 207 7.67 -1.32 1.53
C MET A 207 7.98 -2.67 0.87
N GLU A 208 8.20 -2.67 -0.44
CA GLU A 208 8.62 -3.83 -1.23
C GLU A 208 9.82 -3.44 -2.08
N LEU A 209 11.00 -3.91 -1.69
CA LEU A 209 12.21 -3.71 -2.49
C LEU A 209 12.14 -4.53 -3.79
N PRO A 210 12.76 -4.05 -4.89
CA PRO A 210 12.88 -4.84 -6.11
C PRO A 210 13.52 -6.19 -5.79
N LYS A 211 12.93 -7.28 -6.31
CA LYS A 211 13.51 -8.61 -6.16
C LYS A 211 14.89 -8.59 -6.82
N ILE A 212 15.95 -8.63 -6.02
CA ILE A 212 17.30 -8.91 -6.49
C ILE A 212 17.21 -10.30 -7.11
N THR A 213 17.56 -10.44 -8.39
CA THR A 213 17.63 -11.72 -9.10
C THR A 213 18.85 -12.54 -8.63
N GLY A 214 18.96 -12.74 -7.31
CA GLY A 214 19.95 -13.57 -6.65
C GLY A 214 19.32 -14.90 -6.25
N LYS A 215 20.00 -15.99 -6.57
CA LYS A 215 19.57 -17.38 -6.45
C LYS A 215 19.56 -17.92 -5.00
N ASP A 216 19.51 -17.05 -3.99
CA ASP A 216 19.71 -17.40 -2.59
C ASP A 216 18.46 -17.13 -1.75
N ASN A 217 17.29 -17.55 -2.23
CA ASN A 217 16.16 -17.73 -1.32
C ASN A 217 16.35 -19.10 -0.65
N PRO A 218 16.41 -19.17 0.69
CA PRO A 218 16.44 -20.46 1.37
C PRO A 218 15.21 -21.27 0.95
N GLU A 219 15.42 -22.55 0.68
CA GLU A 219 14.33 -23.45 0.34
C GLU A 219 13.34 -23.47 1.51
N ALA A 220 12.14 -22.95 1.25
CA ALA A 220 11.07 -22.84 2.23
C ALA A 220 9.99 -23.85 1.87
N PHE A 221 9.47 -24.56 2.88
CA PHE A 221 8.33 -25.46 2.68
C PHE A 221 7.16 -24.70 2.04
N ARG A 222 6.67 -25.22 0.91
CA ARG A 222 5.48 -24.70 0.22
C ARG A 222 4.50 -25.84 0.04
N HIS A 223 3.28 -25.65 0.51
CA HIS A 223 2.16 -26.57 0.30
C HIS A 223 1.02 -25.81 -0.38
N PRO A 224 0.40 -26.35 -1.45
CA PRO A 224 -0.72 -25.70 -2.10
C PRO A 224 -1.89 -25.55 -1.12
N GLU A 225 -2.60 -24.43 -1.20
CA GLU A 225 -3.84 -24.25 -0.45
C GLU A 225 -4.88 -25.28 -0.91
N GLY A 226 -5.45 -26.02 0.03
CA GLY A 226 -6.51 -26.99 -0.23
C GLY A 226 -7.82 -26.35 -0.67
N ALA A 227 -8.70 -27.15 -1.28
CA ALA A 227 -9.95 -26.66 -1.86
C ALA A 227 -10.92 -26.11 -0.80
N ALA A 228 -10.99 -26.73 0.39
CA ALA A 228 -11.84 -26.30 1.50
C ALA A 228 -11.35 -24.96 2.08
N HIS A 229 -10.06 -24.83 2.39
CA HIS A 229 -9.48 -23.57 2.85
C HIS A 229 -9.67 -22.45 1.79
N LYS A 230 -9.46 -22.76 0.51
CA LYS A 230 -9.70 -21.83 -0.59
C LYS A 230 -11.15 -21.36 -0.67
N ALA A 231 -12.12 -22.26 -0.52
CA ALA A 231 -13.55 -21.92 -0.55
C ALA A 231 -13.93 -20.98 0.62
N ILE A 232 -13.46 -21.29 1.83
CA ILE A 232 -13.67 -20.44 3.02
C ILE A 232 -13.03 -19.07 2.83
N ARG A 233 -11.77 -19.01 2.39
CA ARG A 233 -11.05 -17.75 2.13
C ARG A 233 -11.78 -16.90 1.08
N GLN A 234 -12.27 -17.50 0.00
CA GLN A 234 -13.03 -16.80 -1.03
C GLN A 234 -14.37 -16.25 -0.48
N ALA A 235 -15.08 -17.02 0.33
CA ALA A 235 -16.34 -16.59 0.94
C ALA A 235 -16.11 -15.45 1.96
N LEU A 236 -15.08 -15.56 2.79
CA LEU A 236 -14.71 -14.55 3.78
C LEU A 236 -14.17 -13.26 3.14
N GLY A 237 -13.39 -13.35 2.06
CA GLY A 237 -12.79 -12.19 1.42
C GLY A 237 -11.79 -11.49 2.35
N LYS A 238 -12.08 -10.24 2.73
CA LYS A 238 -11.26 -9.49 3.72
C LYS A 238 -11.73 -9.66 5.17
N ALA A 239 -12.86 -10.33 5.36
CA ALA A 239 -13.43 -10.52 6.68
C ALA A 239 -12.85 -11.78 7.36
N ARG A 240 -12.94 -11.83 8.68
CA ARG A 240 -12.70 -13.05 9.46
C ARG A 240 -13.67 -13.11 10.64
N PHE A 241 -13.77 -14.27 11.25
CA PHE A 241 -14.47 -14.42 12.51
C PHE A 241 -13.51 -14.16 13.67
N GLY A 242 -13.98 -13.42 14.69
CA GLY A 242 -13.19 -13.04 15.85
C GLY A 242 -14.06 -12.74 17.06
N PHE A 243 -13.47 -12.80 18.24
CA PHE A 243 -14.14 -12.41 19.49
C PHE A 243 -14.14 -10.89 19.64
N ILE A 244 -15.17 -10.37 20.30
CA ILE A 244 -15.32 -8.94 20.60
C ILE A 244 -15.51 -8.73 22.10
N GLU A 245 -15.08 -7.56 22.58
CA GLU A 245 -15.29 -7.12 23.96
C GLU A 245 -16.72 -6.57 24.14
N SER A 246 -17.72 -7.45 24.00
CA SER A 246 -19.13 -7.12 24.22
C SER A 246 -19.72 -8.01 25.31
N ARG A 247 -20.37 -7.38 26.30
CA ARG A 247 -21.09 -8.12 27.36
C ARG A 247 -22.20 -9.02 26.83
N ARG A 248 -22.78 -8.69 25.67
CA ARG A 248 -23.90 -9.44 25.06
C ARG A 248 -23.44 -10.60 24.18
N HIS A 249 -22.22 -10.55 23.65
CA HIS A 249 -21.68 -11.51 22.68
C HIS A 249 -20.42 -12.21 23.20
N ILE A 250 -20.31 -12.39 24.53
CA ILE A 250 -19.18 -13.06 25.16
C ILE A 250 -19.09 -14.50 24.64
N GLY A 251 -17.91 -14.89 24.15
CA GLY A 251 -17.67 -16.23 23.62
C GLY A 251 -18.24 -16.48 22.22
N GLU A 252 -18.87 -15.49 21.59
CA GLU A 252 -19.35 -15.60 20.23
C GLU A 252 -18.28 -15.14 19.23
N MET A 253 -18.05 -15.95 18.20
CA MET A 253 -17.19 -15.57 17.08
C MET A 253 -18.00 -14.75 16.07
N ILE A 254 -17.75 -13.45 16.03
CA ILE A 254 -18.45 -12.49 15.19
C ILE A 254 -17.69 -12.23 13.90
N LEU A 255 -18.39 -12.06 12.79
CA LEU A 255 -17.80 -11.66 11.51
C LEU A 255 -17.37 -10.18 11.57
N GLY A 256 -16.14 -9.90 11.22
CA GLY A 256 -15.57 -8.55 11.20
C GLY A 256 -14.41 -8.43 10.22
N GLU A 257 -13.76 -7.28 10.20
CA GLU A 257 -12.55 -7.03 9.43
C GLU A 257 -11.44 -6.50 10.34
N ASP A 258 -10.20 -6.67 9.91
CA ASP A 258 -9.04 -6.11 10.60
C ASP A 258 -8.80 -4.66 10.18
N PHE A 259 -8.51 -3.85 11.18
CA PHE A 259 -8.24 -2.43 11.07
C PHE A 259 -6.89 -2.12 11.72
N TYR A 260 -6.20 -1.12 11.19
CA TYR A 260 -4.88 -0.72 11.58
C TYR A 260 -4.89 0.76 11.95
N GLY A 261 -4.49 1.05 13.18
CA GLY A 261 -4.23 2.41 13.65
C GLY A 261 -3.04 3.02 12.93
N SER A 262 -2.80 4.31 13.15
CA SER A 262 -1.70 5.01 12.48
C SER A 262 -0.32 4.48 12.88
N GLN A 263 -0.18 3.94 14.10
CA GLN A 263 1.10 3.51 14.69
C GLN A 263 1.29 1.98 14.69
N GLY A 264 0.44 1.24 13.97
CA GLY A 264 0.50 -0.22 13.92
C GLY A 264 -0.36 -0.95 14.94
N GLU A 265 -1.21 -0.23 15.66
CA GLU A 265 -2.25 -0.85 16.48
C GLU A 265 -3.17 -1.69 15.59
N HIS A 266 -3.51 -2.90 16.02
CA HIS A 266 -4.33 -3.83 15.26
C HIS A 266 -5.66 -4.07 15.98
N TYR A 267 -6.75 -3.73 15.31
CA TYR A 267 -8.11 -3.80 15.84
C TYR A 267 -8.96 -4.75 15.00
N PHE A 268 -9.77 -5.57 15.68
CA PHE A 268 -10.82 -6.32 15.03
C PHE A 268 -12.12 -5.54 15.12
N TRP A 269 -12.68 -5.12 13.98
CA TRP A 269 -13.93 -4.37 13.95
C TRP A 269 -15.09 -5.26 13.49
N PRO A 270 -16.10 -5.52 14.34
CA PRO A 270 -17.24 -6.34 13.97
C PRO A 270 -18.08 -5.66 12.88
N LYS A 271 -18.61 -6.47 11.96
CA LYS A 271 -19.52 -5.98 10.91
C LYS A 271 -20.95 -5.97 11.41
N GLU A 272 -21.44 -4.77 11.63
CA GLU A 272 -22.83 -4.53 11.96
C GLU A 272 -23.69 -4.49 10.69
N TYR A 273 -24.86 -5.13 10.75
CA TYR A 273 -25.82 -5.15 9.66
C TYR A 273 -27.08 -4.41 10.06
N SER A 274 -27.32 -3.26 9.41
CA SER A 274 -28.54 -2.47 9.57
C SER A 274 -29.76 -3.10 8.88
N SER A 275 -29.56 -4.11 8.00
CA SER A 275 -30.63 -4.81 7.29
C SER A 275 -30.45 -6.33 7.35
N ALA A 276 -31.50 -7.03 7.79
CA ALA A 276 -31.55 -8.49 7.79
C ALA A 276 -31.36 -9.07 6.38
N LYS A 277 -31.85 -8.40 5.33
CA LYS A 277 -31.67 -8.83 3.94
C LYS A 277 -30.20 -8.85 3.52
N THR A 278 -29.45 -7.81 3.89
CA THR A 278 -28.01 -7.72 3.60
C THR A 278 -27.21 -8.75 4.39
N ALA A 279 -27.58 -8.97 5.66
CA ALA A 279 -27.00 -10.02 6.49
C ALA A 279 -27.25 -11.42 5.90
N GLN A 280 -28.48 -11.73 5.52
CA GLN A 280 -28.84 -13.03 4.93
C GLN A 280 -28.12 -13.29 3.60
N LYS A 281 -27.98 -12.28 2.74
CA LYS A 281 -27.17 -12.40 1.52
C LYS A 281 -25.70 -12.73 1.83
N ARG A 282 -25.16 -12.21 2.95
CA ARG A 282 -23.80 -12.53 3.38
C ARG A 282 -23.72 -13.93 3.99
N ILE A 283 -24.68 -14.32 4.83
CA ILE A 283 -24.79 -15.66 5.42
C ILE A 283 -24.85 -16.72 4.32
N GLY A 284 -25.71 -16.56 3.30
CA GLY A 284 -25.80 -17.53 2.20
C GLY A 284 -24.49 -17.72 1.42
N LYS A 285 -23.64 -16.69 1.31
CA LYS A 285 -22.29 -16.84 0.74
C LYS A 285 -21.34 -17.65 1.62
N LEU A 286 -21.50 -17.55 2.94
CA LEU A 286 -20.69 -18.28 3.92
C LEU A 286 -21.16 -19.74 3.99
N GLU A 287 -22.47 -19.97 3.99
CA GLU A 287 -23.08 -21.30 3.97
C GLU A 287 -22.75 -22.07 2.69
N ALA A 288 -22.70 -21.39 1.54
CA ALA A 288 -22.23 -21.99 0.29
C ALA A 288 -20.77 -22.49 0.37
N ALA A 289 -19.98 -21.96 1.31
CA ALA A 289 -18.62 -22.42 1.62
C ALA A 289 -18.58 -23.31 2.88
N GLY A 290 -19.70 -23.90 3.28
CA GLY A 290 -19.79 -24.84 4.39
C GLY A 290 -19.70 -24.22 5.79
N MET A 291 -19.82 -22.90 5.93
CA MET A 291 -19.85 -22.23 7.25
C MET A 291 -21.28 -22.04 7.73
N ARG A 292 -21.60 -22.57 8.92
CA ARG A 292 -22.91 -22.39 9.57
C ARG A 292 -22.90 -21.09 10.37
N CYS A 293 -23.73 -20.13 9.97
CA CYS A 293 -23.74 -18.79 10.55
C CYS A 293 -25.16 -18.36 10.93
N GLU A 294 -25.28 -17.41 11.86
CA GLU A 294 -26.58 -16.87 12.28
C GLU A 294 -26.50 -15.36 12.55
N LEU A 295 -27.61 -14.66 12.37
CA LEU A 295 -27.75 -13.25 12.74
C LEU A 295 -28.19 -13.11 14.21
N THR A 296 -27.46 -12.32 14.98
CA THR A 296 -27.62 -12.21 16.45
C THR A 296 -28.72 -11.23 16.92
N GLY A 297 -29.39 -10.49 16.02
CA GLY A 297 -30.45 -9.54 16.41
C GLY A 297 -31.15 -8.84 15.24
N CYS A 298 -32.26 -8.16 15.52
CA CYS A 298 -33.01 -7.32 14.56
C CYS A 298 -32.63 -5.84 14.72
N ASN A 299 -32.23 -5.19 13.62
CA ASN A 299 -31.67 -3.83 13.55
C ASN A 299 -30.34 -3.69 14.32
N SER A 300 -29.21 -3.66 13.60
CA SER A 300 -27.84 -3.62 14.16
C SER A 300 -27.31 -4.97 14.67
N GLY A 301 -27.64 -6.06 13.96
CA GLY A 301 -27.19 -7.41 14.30
C GLY A 301 -25.82 -7.76 13.72
N TYR A 302 -25.12 -8.67 14.38
CA TYR A 302 -23.87 -9.27 13.90
C TYR A 302 -24.09 -10.67 13.35
N ILE A 303 -23.25 -11.10 12.42
CA ILE A 303 -23.21 -12.50 11.97
C ILE A 303 -22.26 -13.27 12.89
N ARG A 304 -22.77 -14.28 13.61
CA ARG A 304 -21.96 -15.21 14.42
C ARG A 304 -21.70 -16.53 13.68
N LEU A 305 -20.55 -17.14 13.93
CA LEU A 305 -20.21 -18.49 13.47
C LEU A 305 -20.70 -19.52 14.50
N LEU A 306 -21.42 -20.53 14.02
CA LEU A 306 -21.86 -21.68 14.82
C LEU A 306 -20.95 -22.90 14.65
N GLY A 307 -20.29 -23.01 13.49
CA GLY A 307 -19.42 -24.13 13.14
C GLY A 307 -19.37 -24.34 11.62
N TYR A 308 -19.00 -25.53 11.18
CA TYR A 308 -18.99 -25.90 9.78
C TYR A 308 -20.01 -27.02 9.52
N THR A 309 -20.31 -27.32 8.25
CA THR A 309 -21.05 -28.54 7.92
C THR A 309 -20.15 -29.77 8.11
N PRO A 310 -20.70 -30.95 8.42
CA PRO A 310 -19.89 -32.16 8.62
C PRO A 310 -18.97 -32.49 7.44
N GLU A 311 -19.43 -32.22 6.21
CA GLU A 311 -18.65 -32.44 4.98
C GLU A 311 -17.46 -31.47 4.90
N MET A 312 -17.66 -30.22 5.33
CA MET A 312 -16.62 -29.20 5.36
C MET A 312 -15.60 -29.51 6.47
N GLU A 313 -16.04 -29.89 7.67
CA GLU A 313 -15.15 -30.33 8.77
C GLU A 313 -14.27 -31.51 8.33
N SER A 314 -14.88 -32.52 7.70
CA SER A 314 -14.15 -33.69 7.19
C SER A 314 -13.13 -33.30 6.13
N SER A 315 -13.47 -32.35 5.25
CA SER A 315 -12.55 -31.85 4.21
C SER A 315 -11.38 -31.05 4.81
N LEU A 316 -11.64 -30.20 5.80
CA LEU A 316 -10.61 -29.42 6.49
C LEU A 316 -9.65 -30.32 7.27
N GLU A 317 -10.15 -31.33 7.97
CA GLU A 317 -9.31 -32.27 8.71
C GLU A 317 -8.47 -33.13 7.76
N ARG A 318 -9.00 -33.54 6.60
CA ARG A 318 -8.21 -34.21 5.56
C ARG A 318 -7.07 -33.32 5.06
N GLU A 319 -7.36 -32.07 4.69
CA GLU A 319 -6.33 -31.12 4.22
C GLU A 319 -5.26 -30.85 5.29
N ARG A 320 -5.65 -30.78 6.56
CA ARG A 320 -4.72 -30.66 7.69
C ARG A 320 -3.78 -31.86 7.81
N GLN A 321 -4.29 -33.07 7.63
CA GLN A 321 -3.49 -34.30 7.64
C GLN A 321 -2.54 -34.39 6.45
N GLU A 322 -2.99 -33.99 5.26
CA GLU A 322 -2.16 -33.89 4.05
C GLU A 322 -1.01 -32.90 4.26
N TYR A 323 -1.30 -31.71 4.78
CA TYR A 323 -0.29 -30.71 5.13
C TYR A 323 0.71 -31.25 6.16
N ALA A 324 0.22 -31.85 7.25
CA ALA A 324 1.07 -32.38 8.32
C ALA A 324 2.01 -33.48 7.79
N THR A 325 1.52 -34.33 6.90
CA THR A 325 2.30 -35.40 6.26
C THR A 325 3.37 -34.81 5.33
N ALA A 326 2.99 -33.85 4.49
CA ALA A 326 3.92 -33.16 3.59
C ALA A 326 5.01 -32.41 4.35
N TYR A 327 4.65 -31.72 5.44
CA TYR A 327 5.59 -30.99 6.27
C TYR A 327 6.58 -31.94 6.98
N ARG A 328 6.10 -33.04 7.57
CA ARG A 328 6.96 -34.06 8.18
C ARG A 328 7.96 -34.64 7.19
N LYS A 329 7.51 -34.93 5.96
CA LYS A 329 8.39 -35.40 4.88
C LYS A 329 9.47 -34.36 4.55
N TRP A 330 9.07 -33.10 4.35
CA TRP A 330 10.01 -32.02 4.04
C TRP A 330 11.06 -31.82 5.15
N VAL A 331 10.64 -31.79 6.41
CA VAL A 331 11.53 -31.68 7.58
C VAL A 331 12.54 -32.84 7.62
N SER A 332 12.10 -34.07 7.32
CA SER A 332 12.96 -35.25 7.30
C SER A 332 14.00 -35.21 6.18
N GLU A 333 13.64 -34.69 5.00
CA GLU A 333 14.52 -34.57 3.84
C GLU A 333 15.58 -33.45 4.03
N HIS A 334 15.25 -32.42 4.83
CA HIS A 334 16.11 -31.26 5.04
C HIS A 334 16.89 -31.30 6.38
N GLY A 335 16.79 -32.39 7.14
CA GLY A 335 17.58 -32.59 8.38
C GLY A 335 17.28 -31.57 9.49
N ILE A 336 16.11 -30.93 9.48
CA ILE A 336 15.74 -29.91 10.47
C ILE A 336 15.25 -30.64 11.74
N SER A 337 15.95 -30.48 12.86
CA SER A 337 15.50 -31.03 14.15
C SER A 337 14.14 -30.41 14.53
N PRO A 338 13.10 -31.21 14.85
CA PRO A 338 11.82 -30.68 15.27
C PRO A 338 11.97 -30.03 16.65
N ASN A 339 12.13 -28.70 16.66
CA ASN A 339 12.07 -27.93 17.89
C ASN A 339 10.64 -28.09 18.46
N THR A 340 10.51 -28.87 19.54
CA THR A 340 9.24 -29.38 20.08
C THR A 340 8.36 -28.31 20.73
N GLY A 341 8.69 -27.02 20.60
CA GLY A 341 7.93 -25.90 21.17
C GLY A 341 6.95 -25.20 20.22
N THR A 342 7.11 -25.33 18.89
CA THR A 342 6.36 -24.47 17.93
C THR A 342 5.23 -25.20 17.21
N VAL A 343 5.26 -26.53 17.20
CA VAL A 343 4.29 -27.37 16.47
C VAL A 343 2.90 -27.34 17.12
N HIS A 344 2.81 -27.22 18.45
CA HIS A 344 1.51 -27.17 19.13
C HIS A 344 0.78 -25.82 19.00
N GLN A 345 1.47 -24.70 18.78
CA GLN A 345 0.80 -23.40 18.64
C GLN A 345 0.21 -23.17 17.24
N ASN A 346 0.77 -23.79 16.20
CA ASN A 346 0.27 -23.66 14.82
C ASN A 346 -0.80 -24.69 14.44
N ILE A 347 -0.97 -25.75 15.23
CA ILE A 347 -1.88 -26.86 14.92
C ILE A 347 -3.21 -26.77 15.68
N SER A 348 -3.28 -25.99 16.76
CA SER A 348 -4.47 -25.93 17.63
C SER A 348 -5.38 -24.72 17.40
N ASN A 349 -5.14 -23.87 16.40
CA ASN A 349 -5.93 -22.65 16.20
C ASN A 349 -6.30 -22.43 14.72
N PRO A 350 -7.48 -22.87 14.26
CA PRO A 350 -7.94 -22.66 12.88
C PRO A 350 -8.07 -21.18 12.49
N ILE A 351 -7.93 -20.26 13.45
CA ILE A 351 -8.08 -18.81 13.26
C ILE A 351 -6.77 -18.12 12.86
N ARG A 352 -5.59 -18.70 13.13
CA ARG A 352 -4.32 -18.04 12.78
C ARG A 352 -3.84 -18.29 11.35
N GLN A 353 -4.39 -19.27 10.64
CA GLN A 353 -4.00 -19.56 9.25
C GLN A 353 -4.68 -18.67 8.19
N ILE A 354 -5.48 -17.67 8.60
CA ILE A 354 -5.95 -16.60 7.70
C ILE A 354 -4.96 -15.41 7.64
N GLN A 355 -3.89 -15.43 8.44
CA GLN A 355 -2.84 -14.40 8.41
C GLN A 355 -1.51 -14.98 7.90
N LEU A 356 -1.38 -15.12 6.58
CA LEU A 356 -0.14 -14.92 5.83
C LEU A 356 -0.47 -14.45 4.40
#